data_AF-A0A928DVA9-F1
#
_entry.id   AF-A0A928DVA9-F1
#
_cell.length_a   1.000
_cell.length_b   1.000
_cell.length_c   1.000
_cell.angle_alpha   90.00
_cell.angle_beta   90.00
_cell.angle_gamma   90.00
#
_symmetry.space_group_name_H-M   'P 1'
#
loop_
_entity.id
_entity.type
_entity.pdbx_description
1 polymer ?
#
loop_
_entity_poly.entity_id
_entity_poly.type
_entity_poly.pdbx_seq_one_letter_code
_entity_poly.pdbx_strand_id
1 'polypeptide(L)' 'MNVLQDLIPREIFRKKLECLYKNSPKGGRLPYGCVVMLKILILQSLYNLSDDETEYQITDRLSFQKFLGIGQRI' A
#
# COMPACT_ATOMS: atom_id res chain seq x y z
N MET A 1 -16.02 4.42 10.15
CA MET A 1 -16.53 3.87 8.88
C MET A 1 -15.42 3.10 8.19
N ASN A 2 -15.43 1.76 8.24
CA ASN A 2 -14.35 0.89 7.74
C ASN A 2 -14.70 0.26 6.38
N VAL A 3 -15.34 1.00 5.48
CA VAL A 3 -15.85 0.45 4.21
C VAL A 3 -14.73 0.05 3.24
N LEU A 4 -13.53 0.63 3.40
CA LEU A 4 -12.37 0.38 2.53
C LEU A 4 -11.65 -0.93 2.83
N GLN A 5 -11.85 -1.53 4.01
CA GLN A 5 -11.17 -2.78 4.37
C GLN A 5 -11.80 -4.01 3.72
N ASP A 6 -13.12 -3.99 3.52
CA ASP A 6 -13.87 -5.09 2.89
C ASP A 6 -13.80 -5.09 1.35
N LEU A 7 -13.49 -3.96 0.73
CA LEU A 7 -13.52 -3.83 -0.73
C LEU A 7 -12.28 -4.38 -1.45
N ILE A 8 -11.25 -4.80 -0.70
CA ILE A 8 -9.98 -5.28 -1.28
C ILE A 8 -9.75 -6.75 -0.87
N PRO A 9 -10.17 -7.72 -1.71
CA PRO A 9 -9.86 -9.14 -1.54
C PRO A 9 -8.35 -9.41 -1.55
N ARG A 10 -7.73 -9.28 -0.38
CA ARG A 10 -6.27 -9.26 -0.20
C ARG A 10 -5.57 -10.49 -0.78
N GLU A 11 -6.19 -11.67 -0.71
CA GLU A 11 -5.62 -12.93 -1.19
C GLU A 11 -5.61 -13.04 -2.72
N ILE A 12 -6.67 -12.58 -3.40
CA ILE A 12 -6.77 -12.64 -4.86
C ILE A 12 -5.72 -11.71 -5.50
N PHE A 13 -5.59 -10.49 -4.95
CA PHE A 13 -4.61 -9.52 -5.44
C PHE A 13 -3.18 -9.96 -5.16
N ARG A 14 -2.90 -10.58 -4.01
CA ARG A 14 -1.54 -11.03 -3.66
C ARG A 14 -0.98 -12.01 -4.70
N LYS A 15 -1.73 -13.05 -5.06
CA LYS A 15 -1.27 -14.08 -6.01
C LYS A 15 -1.05 -13.50 -7.42
N LYS A 16 -1.91 -12.57 -7.84
CA LYS A 16 -1.80 -11.92 -9.15
C LYS A 16 -0.64 -10.90 -9.20
N LEU A 17 -0.41 -10.18 -8.10
CA LEU A 17 0.70 -9.23 -7.98
C LEU A 17 2.06 -9.91 -7.80
N GLU A 18 2.14 -11.00 -7.04
CA GLU A 18 3.37 -11.80 -6.92
C GLU A 18 3.79 -12.41 -8.27
N CYS A 19 2.82 -12.73 -9.14
CA CYS A 19 3.11 -13.16 -10.52
C CYS A 19 3.66 -12.04 -11.41
N LEU A 20 3.26 -10.79 -11.18
CA LEU A 20 3.75 -9.61 -11.91
C LEU A 20 5.10 -9.13 -11.36
N TYR A 21 5.34 -9.33 -10.08
CA TYR A 21 6.57 -8.97 -9.39
C TYR A 21 7.60 -10.10 -9.48
N LYS A 22 8.17 -10.29 -10.67
CA LYS A 22 9.36 -11.14 -10.85
C LYS A 22 10.52 -10.54 -10.05
N ASN A 23 10.80 -11.12 -8.89
CA ASN A 23 12.00 -10.86 -8.11
C ASN A 23 13.24 -10.98 -9.01
N SER A 24 13.90 -9.85 -9.27
CA SER A 24 15.32 -9.84 -9.62
C SER A 24 16.07 -9.34 -8.39
N PRO A 25 16.60 -10.22 -7.53
CA PRO A 25 17.40 -9.81 -6.39
C PRO A 25 18.79 -9.39 -6.91
N LYS A 26 18.95 -8.09 -7.20
CA LYS A 26 20.27 -7.47 -7.39
C LYS A 26 20.37 -6.20 -6.54
N GLY A 27 20.27 -6.39 -5.22
CA GLY A 27 20.55 -5.36 -4.21
C GLY A 27 19.48 -4.27 -4.06
N GLY A 28 19.21 -3.87 -2.82
CA GLY A 28 18.28 -2.78 -2.47
C GLY A 28 17.46 -3.06 -1.21
N ARG A 29 16.86 -2.01 -0.63
CA ARG A 29 15.88 -2.12 0.46
C ARG A 29 14.75 -3.01 -0.01
N LEU A 30 14.31 -3.98 0.82
CA LEU A 30 13.17 -4.83 0.47
C LEU A 30 12.02 -3.91 0.01
N PRO A 31 11.51 -4.09 -1.22
CA PRO A 31 10.41 -3.28 -1.70
C PRO A 31 9.23 -3.49 -0.75
N TYR A 32 8.53 -2.40 -0.41
CA TYR A 32 7.24 -2.52 0.26
C TYR A 32 6.42 -3.56 -0.52
N GLY A 33 5.95 -4.60 0.17
CA GLY A 33 5.31 -5.74 -0.52
C GLY A 33 4.23 -5.22 -1.46
N CYS A 34 4.07 -5.83 -2.66
CA CYS A 34 3.24 -5.29 -3.74
C CYS A 34 1.81 -4.90 -3.30
N VAL A 35 1.30 -5.56 -2.26
CA VAL A 35 0.01 -5.25 -1.62
C VAL A 35 -0.01 -3.85 -1.00
N VAL A 36 1.07 -3.41 -0.35
CA VAL A 36 1.20 -2.05 0.21
C VAL A 36 1.25 -1.02 -0.92
N MET A 37 2.05 -1.29 -1.97
CA MET A 37 2.11 -0.39 -3.13
C MET A 37 0.75 -0.22 -3.80
N LEU A 38 0.00 -1.31 -3.98
CA LEU A 38 -1.37 -1.25 -4.50
C LEU A 38 -2.27 -0.38 -3.62
N LYS A 39 -2.19 -0.52 -2.29
CA LYS A 39 -2.97 0.31 -1.36
C LYS A 39 -2.60 1.79 -1.45
N ILE A 40 -1.32 2.12 -1.68
CA ILE A 40 -0.85 3.50 -1.90
C ILE A 40 -1.46 4.06 -3.19
N LEU A 41 -1.42 3.30 -4.30
CA LEU A 41 -2.04 3.70 -5.57
C LEU A 41 -3.56 3.92 -5.44
N ILE A 42 -4.24 3.11 -4.63
CA ILE A 42 -5.67 3.30 -4.33
C ILE A 42 -5.89 4.61 -3.57
N LEU A 43 -5.07 4.91 -2.55
CA LEU A 43 -5.16 6.19 -1.83
C LEU A 43 -4.91 7.38 -2.75
N GLN A 44 -3.90 7.30 -3.62
CA GLN A 44 -3.62 8.31 -4.64
C GLN A 44 -4.82 8.56 -5.54
N SER A 45 -5.44 7.50 -6.06
CA SER A 45 -6.60 7.63 -6.94
C SER A 45 -7.85 8.15 -6.23
N LEU A 46 -8.07 7.81 -4.96
CA LEU A 46 -9.25 8.23 -4.19
C LEU A 46 -9.18 9.70 -3.77
N TYR A 47 -7.99 10.17 -3.41
CA TYR A 47 -7.77 11.52 -2.91
C TYR A 47 -7.12 12.45 -3.95
N ASN A 48 -6.90 11.95 -5.17
CA ASN A 48 -6.22 12.64 -6.27
C ASN A 48 -4.89 13.27 -5.85
N LEU A 49 -4.07 12.49 -5.13
CA LEU A 49 -2.80 12.93 -4.56
C LEU A 49 -1.65 12.61 -5.51
N SER A 50 -0.66 13.51 -5.57
CA SER A 50 0.65 13.22 -6.14
C SER A 50 1.46 12.26 -5.26
N ASP A 51 2.56 11.71 -5.78
CA ASP A 51 3.48 10.85 -5.02
C ASP A 51 4.00 11.55 -3.76
N ASP A 52 4.46 12.79 -3.89
CA ASP A 52 4.99 13.59 -2.78
C ASP A 52 3.92 13.89 -1.71
N GLU A 53 2.71 14.28 -2.15
CA GLU A 53 1.58 14.52 -1.24
C GLU A 53 1.13 13.25 -0.54
N THR A 54 1.22 12.11 -1.23
CA THR A 54 0.85 10.81 -0.66
C THR A 54 1.81 10.43 0.46
N GLU A 55 3.11 10.62 0.27
CA GLU A 55 4.11 10.36 1.32
C GLU A 55 3.87 11.25 2.56
N TYR A 56 3.57 12.53 2.32
CA TYR A 56 3.24 13.46 3.38
C TYR A 56 1.96 13.06 4.14
N GLN A 57 0.88 12.74 3.42
CA GLN A 57 -0.40 12.35 4.00
C GLN A 57 -0.33 11.00 4.73
N ILE A 58 0.48 10.06 4.27
CA ILE A 58 0.72 8.78 4.97
C ILE A 58 1.41 9.04 6.31
N THR A 59 2.32 10.00 6.38
CA THR A 59 3.03 10.33 7.62
C THR A 59 2.12 11.08 8.61
N ASP A 60 1.23 11.94 8.12
CA ASP A 60 0.31 12.75 8.94
C ASP A 60 -0.96 11.99 9.38
N ARG A 61 -1.52 11.11 8.52
CA ARG A 61 -2.83 10.50 8.73
C ARG A 61 -2.71 9.10 9.34
N LEU A 62 -3.06 8.99 10.62
CA LEU A 62 -3.21 7.70 11.33
C LEU A 62 -4.17 6.72 10.62
N SER A 63 -5.19 7.23 9.93
CA SER A 63 -6.12 6.42 9.13
C SER A 63 -5.44 5.75 7.93
N PHE A 64 -4.50 6.46 7.28
CA PHE A 64 -3.74 5.92 6.14
C PHE A 64 -2.71 4.91 6.64
N GLN A 65 -2.04 5.20 7.75
CA GLN A 65 -1.13 4.27 8.43
C GLN A 65 -1.83 2.95 8.79
N LYS A 66 -3.02 3.02 9.41
CA LYS A 66 -3.84 1.83 9.72
C LYS A 66 -4.29 1.07 8.46
N PHE A 67 -4.65 1.77 7.39
CA PHE A 67 -5.05 1.15 6.13
C PHE A 67 -3.89 0.43 5.43
N LEU A 68 -2.72 1.06 5.42
CA LEU A 68 -1.48 0.51 4.85
C LEU A 68 -0.87 -0.59 5.73
N GLY A 69 -1.18 -0.59 7.04
CA GLY A 69 -0.60 -1.51 8.01
C GLY A 69 0.84 -1.15 8.41
N ILE A 70 1.23 0.10 8.20
CA ILE A 70 2.53 0.67 8.55
C ILE A 70 2.30 1.65 9.71
N GLY A 71 2.96 1.46 10.85
CA GLY A 71 2.72 2.29 12.04
C GLY A 71 2.07 1.58 13.24
N GLN A 72 1.84 0.26 13.18
CA GLN A 72 1.71 -0.52 14.42
C GLN A 72 3.11 -0.86 14.93
N ARG A 73 3.62 0.02 15.80
CA ARG A 73 4.64 -0.37 16.77
C ARG A 73 3.96 -1.33 17.74
N ILE A 74 4.39 -2.59 17.72
CA ILE A 74 4.28 -3.47 18.89
C ILE A 74 5.27 -2.93 19.92
#